data_AF-A0A970KI88-F1
#
_entry.id   AF-A0A970KI88-F1
#
_cell.length_a   1.000
_cell.length_b   1.000
_cell.length_c   1.000
_cell.angle_alpha   90.00
_cell.angle_beta   90.00
_cell.angle_gamma   90.00
#
_symmetry.space_group_name_H-M   'P 1'
#
loop_
_entity.id
_entity.type
_entity.pdbx_description
1 polymer ?
#
loop_
_entity_poly.entity_id
_entity_poly.type
_entity_poly.pdbx_seq_one_letter_code
_entity_poly.pdbx_strand_id
1 'polypeptide(L)' 'MEEKEKKLSKRQLDVIRLLVKGYTYQEIGRNLYLSERTIKYHMEKIKEELGLKNQAQVIAYAKEKLSM' A
#
# COMPACT_ATOMS: atom_id res chain seq x y z
N MET A 1 -11.39 5.07 -15.24
CA MET A 1 -11.37 5.24 -13.77
C MET A 1 -9.90 5.36 -13.33
N GLU A 2 -9.32 6.55 -13.44
CA GLU A 2 -7.92 6.88 -13.05
C GLU A 2 -7.86 7.72 -11.75
N GLU A 3 -9.00 8.04 -11.12
CA GLU A 3 -9.05 8.99 -10.01
C GLU A 3 -8.50 8.46 -8.68
N LYS A 4 -8.51 7.14 -8.46
CA LYS A 4 -8.07 6.57 -7.17
C LYS A 4 -6.56 6.54 -7.00
N GLU A 5 -5.79 6.37 -8.09
CA GLU A 5 -4.33 6.47 -8.06
C GLU A 5 -3.86 7.86 -7.64
N LYS A 6 -4.53 8.91 -8.11
CA LYS A 6 -4.20 10.30 -7.78
C LYS A 6 -4.41 10.65 -6.31
N LYS A 7 -5.16 9.85 -5.55
CA LYS A 7 -5.40 10.07 -4.12
C LYS A 7 -4.29 9.51 -3.22
N LEU A 8 -3.50 8.57 -3.72
CA LEU A 8 -2.42 7.98 -2.94
C LEU A 8 -1.17 8.85 -2.99
N SER A 9 -0.61 9.12 -1.81
CA SER A 9 0.71 9.74 -1.71
C SER A 9 1.80 8.83 -2.27
N LYS A 10 2.93 9.43 -2.69
CA LYS A 10 4.12 8.68 -3.14
C LYS A 10 4.53 7.60 -2.12
N ARG A 11 4.49 7.94 -0.83
CA ARG A 11 4.85 7.01 0.24
C ARG A 11 3.89 5.82 0.32
N GLN A 12 2.60 6.03 0.14
CA GLN A 12 1.61 4.95 0.12
C GLN A 12 1.80 4.05 -1.10
N LEU A 13 2.13 4.62 -2.26
CA LEU A 13 2.49 3.83 -3.45
C LEU A 13 3.74 2.98 -3.21
N ASP A 14 4.76 3.51 -2.55
CA ASP A 14 5.97 2.74 -2.20
C ASP A 14 5.65 1.57 -1.26
N VAL A 15 4.78 1.78 -0.28
CA VAL A 15 4.28 0.72 0.61
C VAL A 15 3.58 -0.37 -0.19
N ILE A 16 2.66 0.00 -1.09
CA ILE A 16 1.92 -0.95 -1.93
C ILE A 16 2.86 -1.74 -2.84
N ARG A 17 3.86 -1.09 -3.46
CA ARG A 17 4.85 -1.74 -4.32
C ARG A 17 5.59 -2.85 -3.60
N LEU A 18 6.06 -2.60 -2.39
CA LEU A 18 6.75 -3.62 -1.60
C LEU A 18 5.78 -4.69 -1.10
N LEU A 19 4.55 -4.31 -0.76
CA LEU A 19 3.51 -5.25 -0.36
C LEU A 19 3.20 -6.28 -1.46
N VAL A 20 3.06 -5.83 -2.72
CA VAL A 20 2.79 -6.71 -3.87
C VAL A 20 3.95 -7.67 -4.14
N LYS A 21 5.18 -7.25 -3.84
CA LYS A 21 6.38 -8.09 -3.91
C LYS A 21 6.47 -9.14 -2.79
N GLY A 22 5.52 -9.16 -1.85
CA GLY A 22 5.44 -10.14 -0.78
C GLY A 22 6.19 -9.77 0.50
N TYR A 23 6.68 -8.53 0.62
CA TYR A 23 7.34 -8.09 1.85
C TYR A 23 6.34 -7.94 3.00
N THR A 24 6.76 -8.35 4.20
CA THR A 24 6.05 -8.12 5.45
C THR A 24 6.10 -6.64 5.86
N TYR A 25 5.18 -6.18 6.71
CA TYR A 25 5.19 -4.79 7.19
C TYR A 25 6.50 -4.38 7.89
N GLN A 26 7.17 -5.34 8.54
CA GLN A 26 8.47 -5.11 9.16
C GLN A 26 9.55 -4.88 8.10
N GLU A 27 9.59 -5.68 7.05
CA GLU A 27 10.54 -5.52 5.94
C GLU A 27 10.27 -4.26 5.14
N ILE A 28 9.00 -3.93 4.88
CA ILE A 28 8.62 -2.67 4.23
C ILE A 28 9.11 -1.49 5.07
N GLY A 29 8.92 -1.54 6.39
CA GLY A 29 9.41 -0.53 7.32
C GLY A 29 10.92 -0.36 7.18
N ARG A 30 11.69 -1.45 7.23
CA ARG A 30 13.15 -1.43 7.05
C ARG A 30 13.56 -0.82 5.70
N ASN A 31 12.92 -1.22 4.60
CA ASN A 31 13.22 -0.72 3.25
C ASN A 31 12.90 0.78 3.09
N LEU A 32 11.91 1.29 3.82
CA LEU A 32 11.49 2.69 3.75
C LEU A 32 12.05 3.56 4.89
N TYR A 33 12.91 3.00 5.74
CA TYR A 33 13.45 3.65 6.94
C TYR A 33 12.35 4.12 7.91
N LEU A 34 11.33 3.29 8.12
CA LEU A 34 10.15 3.53 8.95
C LEU A 34 9.90 2.35 9.92
N SER A 35 9.14 2.62 10.98
CA SER A 35 8.69 1.56 11.89
C SER A 35 7.56 0.72 11.25
N GLU A 36 7.43 -0.55 11.67
CA GLU A 36 6.28 -1.39 11.30
C GLU A 36 4.95 -0.72 11.64
N ARG A 37 4.89 0.00 12.77
CA ARG A 37 3.71 0.75 13.20
C ARG A 37 3.34 1.84 12.20
N THR A 38 4.33 2.54 11.64
CA THR A 38 4.13 3.54 10.59
C THR A 38 3.61 2.90 9.30
N ILE A 39 4.10 1.71 8.94
CA ILE A 39 3.59 0.97 7.78
C ILE A 39 2.13 0.54 7.99
N LYS A 40 1.78 0.05 9.19
CA LYS A 40 0.38 -0.26 9.55
C LYS A 40 -0.51 0.98 9.40
N TYR A 41 -0.06 2.13 9.88
CA TYR A 41 -0.78 3.39 9.71
C TYR A 41 -0.99 3.74 8.23
N HIS A 42 0.06 3.65 7.40
CA HIS A 42 -0.09 3.87 5.96
C HIS A 42 -1.07 2.89 5.33
N MET A 43 -1.07 1.61 5.73
CA MET A 43 -2.01 0.61 5.23
C MET A 43 -3.46 0.87 5.63
N GLU A 44 -3.72 1.36 6.84
CA GLU A 44 -5.07 1.82 7.21
C GLU A 44 -5.53 2.98 6.33
N LYS A 45 -4.66 3.97 6.10
CA LYS A 45 -4.97 5.09 5.20
C LYS A 45 -5.15 4.68 3.75
N ILE A 46 -4.35 3.74 3.24
CA ILE A 46 -4.52 3.20 1.88
C ILE A 46 -5.88 2.53 1.74
N LYS A 47 -6.26 1.70 2.71
CA LYS A 47 -7.56 1.03 2.73
C LYS A 47 -8.71 2.03 2.76
N GLU A 48 -8.63 3.06 3.59
CA GLU A 48 -9.62 4.15 3.69
C GLU A 48 -9.78 4.87 2.34
N GLU A 49 -8.69 5.36 1.74
CA GLU A 49 -8.68 6.09 0.47
C GLU A 49 -9.22 5.24 -0.70
N LEU A 50 -8.89 3.94 -0.72
CA LEU A 50 -9.32 3.03 -1.77
C LEU A 50 -10.71 2.42 -1.51
N GLY A 51 -11.24 2.53 -0.30
CA GLY A 51 -12.49 1.88 0.13
C GLY A 51 -12.36 0.36 0.27
N LEU A 52 -11.18 -0.12 0.66
CA LEU A 52 -10.84 -1.55 0.76
C LEU A 52 -10.78 -1.99 2.22
N LYS A 53 -11.05 -3.27 2.49
CA LYS A 53 -11.19 -3.79 3.85
C LYS A 53 -9.95 -4.51 4.36
N ASN A 54 -9.13 -5.06 3.46
CA ASN A 54 -7.99 -5.88 3.86
C ASN A 54 -6.81 -5.77 2.88
N GLN A 55 -5.66 -6.30 3.32
CA GLN A 55 -4.41 -6.30 2.57
C GLN A 55 -4.53 -7.05 1.23
N ALA A 56 -5.24 -8.19 1.20
CA ALA A 56 -5.39 -8.98 -0.02
C ALA A 56 -6.14 -8.19 -1.11
N GLN A 57 -7.16 -7.42 -0.74
CA GLN A 57 -7.84 -6.52 -1.67
C GLN A 57 -6.93 -5.40 -2.17
N VAL A 58 -6.06 -4.85 -1.33
CA VAL A 58 -5.07 -3.84 -1.76
C VAL A 58 -4.09 -4.45 -2.76
N ILE A 59 -3.62 -5.67 -2.53
CA ILE A 59 -2.73 -6.40 -3.46
C ILE A 59 -3.45 -6.68 -4.79
N ALA A 60 -4.69 -7.18 -4.75
CA ALA A 60 -5.47 -7.45 -5.95
C ALA A 60 -5.72 -6.16 -6.75
N TYR A 61 -6.11 -5.08 -6.06
CA TYR A 61 -6.28 -3.76 -6.65
C TYR A 61 -4.99 -3.25 -7.30
N ALA A 62 -3.84 -3.42 -6.63
CA ALA A 62 -2.55 -3.00 -7.16
C ALA A 62 -2.17 -3.75 -8.45
N LYS A 63 -2.38 -5.06 -8.48
CA LYS A 63 -2.12 -5.88 -9.68
C LYS A 63 -3.03 -5.53 -10.85
N GLU A 64 -4.31 -5.25 -10.58
CA GLU A 64 -5.29 -4.99 -11.63
C GLU A 64 -5.26 -3.53 -12.14
N LYS A 65 -5.08 -2.56 -11.23
CA LYS A 65 -5.24 -1.13 -11.53
C LYS A 65 -3.94 -0.33 -11.55
N LEU A 66 -2.93 -0.73 -10.79
CA LEU A 66 -1.62 -0.06 -10.76
C LEU A 66 -0.60 -0.74 -11.70
N SER A 67 -0.94 -1.91 -12.26
CA SER A 67 -0.06 -2.72 -13.11
C SER A 67 1.29 -3.03 -12.45
N MET A 68 1.25 -3.36 -11.15
CA MET A 68 2.43 -3.63 -10.29
C MET A 68 2.52 -5.09 -9.87
#